data_AF-A0A2E1TQK8-F1
#
_entry.id   AF-A0A2E1TQK8-F1
#
_cell.length_a   1.000
_cell.length_b   1.000
_cell.length_c   1.000
_cell.angle_alpha   90.00
_cell.angle_beta   90.00
_cell.angle_gamma   90.00
#
_symmetry.space_group_name_H-M   'P 1'
#
loop_
_entity.id
_entity.type
_entity.pdbx_description
1 polymer ?
#
loop_
_entity_poly.entity_id
_entity_poly.type
_entity_poly.pdbx_seq_one_letter_code
_entity_poly.pdbx_strand_id
1 'polypeptide(L)'
;MTTVAEFAESRFIMKNGPVLRREVARRVARIAAAYPAVSIRLRSGDVEVSGDSADSIARLGWRRGADLDVSCSGPGAEKILRDIVSILDRPPLNDGADG
;
A
#
# COMPACT_ATOMS: atom_id res chain seq x y z
N MET A 1 -30.51 -2.45 6.60
CA MET A 1 -29.61 -1.60 5.80
C MET A 1 -28.38 -2.42 5.48
N THR A 2 -28.26 -2.93 4.27
CA THR A 2 -27.06 -3.63 3.81
C THR A 2 -26.00 -2.56 3.59
N THR A 3 -25.05 -2.43 4.50
CA THR A 3 -23.88 -1.57 4.30
C THR A 3 -23.17 -2.12 3.07
N VAL A 4 -23.34 -1.46 1.92
CA VAL A 4 -22.58 -1.77 0.71
C VAL A 4 -21.12 -1.62 1.11
N ALA A 5 -20.37 -2.71 1.11
CA ALA A 5 -18.94 -2.65 1.38
C ALA A 5 -18.32 -1.73 0.33
N GLU A 6 -17.82 -0.58 0.76
CA GLU A 6 -17.14 0.35 -0.15
C GLU A 6 -15.92 -0.37 -0.73
N PHE A 7 -15.78 -0.32 -2.05
CA PHE A 7 -14.65 -0.90 -2.75
C PHE A 7 -13.95 0.21 -3.52
N ALA A 8 -12.64 0.30 -3.32
CA ALA A 8 -11.80 1.26 -4.00
C ALA A 8 -10.53 0.54 -4.46
N GLU A 9 -10.21 0.68 -5.74
CA GLU A 9 -8.96 0.20 -6.33
C GLU A 9 -8.19 1.36 -6.93
N SER A 10 -6.86 1.28 -6.85
CA SER A 10 -5.99 2.20 -7.56
C SER A 10 -4.78 1.46 -8.09
N ARG A 11 -4.51 1.68 -9.36
CA ARG A 11 -3.39 1.12 -10.09
C ARG A 11 -2.43 2.22 -10.48
N PHE A 12 -1.16 2.03 -10.17
CA PHE A 12 -0.12 2.99 -10.53
C PHE A 12 1.22 2.31 -10.83
N ILE A 13 2.03 3.00 -11.62
CA ILE A 13 3.37 2.54 -11.98
C ILE A 13 4.38 3.17 -11.04
N MET A 14 5.19 2.35 -10.38
CA MET A 14 6.27 2.84 -9.53
C MET A 14 7.33 3.61 -10.32
N LYS A 15 7.36 4.93 -10.17
CA LYS A 15 8.34 5.81 -10.85
C LYS A 15 9.73 5.72 -10.25
N ASN A 16 9.83 5.60 -8.93
CA ASN A 16 11.07 5.43 -8.19
C ASN A 16 11.15 4.01 -7.62
N GLY A 17 12.33 3.40 -7.75
CA GLY A 17 12.60 2.10 -7.13
C GLY A 17 12.60 2.19 -5.59
N PRO A 18 12.55 1.06 -4.90
CA PRO A 18 12.11 1.03 -3.51
C PRO A 18 13.29 1.13 -2.54
N VAL A 19 13.76 2.35 -2.32
CA VAL A 19 14.73 2.62 -1.26
C VAL A 19 14.10 2.38 0.14
N LEU A 20 12.77 2.30 0.23
CA LEU A 20 12.01 2.18 1.49
C LEU A 20 11.11 0.93 1.61
N ARG A 21 11.42 -0.21 0.94
CA ARG A 21 10.57 -1.44 0.94
C ARG A 21 9.99 -1.80 2.32
N ARG A 22 10.84 -1.85 3.34
CA ARG A 22 10.47 -2.26 4.71
C ARG A 22 9.67 -1.19 5.45
N GLU A 23 9.99 0.08 5.25
CA GLU A 23 9.30 1.17 5.93
C GLU A 23 7.89 1.37 5.37
N VAL A 24 7.77 1.38 4.03
CA VAL A 24 6.49 1.42 3.33
C VAL A 24 5.63 0.23 3.74
N ALA A 25 6.17 -0.98 3.71
CA ALA A 25 5.45 -2.19 4.12
C ALA A 25 4.97 -2.12 5.58
N ARG A 26 5.80 -1.61 6.50
CA ARG A 26 5.41 -1.40 7.91
C ARG A 26 4.30 -0.38 8.05
N ARG A 27 4.34 0.73 7.30
CA ARG A 27 3.29 1.76 7.35
C ARG A 27 1.96 1.21 6.82
N VAL A 28 1.98 0.52 5.68
CA VAL A 28 0.78 -0.14 5.13
C VAL A 28 0.21 -1.15 6.13
N ALA A 29 1.05 -2.01 6.71
CA ALA A 29 0.62 -2.96 7.74
C ALA A 29 0.04 -2.29 8.99
N ARG A 30 0.59 -1.14 9.42
CA ARG A 30 0.01 -0.37 10.53
C ARG A 30 -1.38 0.17 10.20
N ILE A 31 -1.59 0.64 8.97
CA ILE A 31 -2.91 1.12 8.52
C ILE A 31 -3.89 -0.05 8.49
N ALA A 32 -3.50 -1.19 7.92
CA ALA A 32 -4.32 -2.39 7.93
C ALA A 32 -4.70 -2.84 9.36
N ALA A 33 -3.74 -2.81 10.28
CA ALA A 33 -4.00 -3.14 11.69
C ALA A 33 -4.91 -2.12 12.40
N ALA A 34 -4.85 -0.83 12.02
CA ALA A 34 -5.71 0.22 12.57
C ALA A 34 -7.15 0.13 12.04
N TYR A 35 -7.34 -0.47 10.86
CA TYR A 35 -8.64 -0.60 10.19
C TYR A 35 -8.94 -2.07 9.85
N PRO A 36 -9.16 -2.95 10.85
CA PRO A 36 -9.38 -4.38 10.63
C PRO A 36 -10.67 -4.69 9.86
N ALA A 37 -11.60 -3.73 9.79
CA ALA A 37 -12.83 -3.84 9.00
C ALA A 37 -12.58 -3.63 7.49
N VAL A 38 -11.39 -3.19 7.08
CA VAL A 38 -11.02 -2.94 5.67
C VAL A 38 -10.01 -3.98 5.22
N SER A 39 -10.39 -4.77 4.23
CA SER A 39 -9.50 -5.71 3.54
C SER A 39 -8.64 -4.96 2.54
N ILE A 40 -7.33 -4.95 2.77
CA ILE A 40 -6.35 -4.31 1.89
C ILE A 40 -5.58 -5.41 1.16
N ARG A 41 -5.50 -5.31 -0.16
CA ARG A 41 -4.70 -6.19 -1.02
C ARG A 41 -3.77 -5.37 -1.89
N LEU A 42 -2.55 -5.86 -2.04
CA LEU A 42 -1.53 -5.28 -2.90
C LEU A 42 -1.09 -6.32 -3.91
N ARG A 43 -1.18 -6.00 -5.19
CA ARG A 43 -0.78 -6.86 -6.29
C ARG A 43 0.30 -6.18 -7.12
N SER A 44 1.31 -6.94 -7.52
CA SER A 44 2.31 -6.51 -8.47
C SER A 44 2.54 -7.60 -9.50
N GLY A 45 2.07 -7.35 -10.73
CA GLY A 45 2.03 -8.37 -11.77
C GLY A 45 1.22 -9.60 -11.32
N ASP A 46 1.89 -10.73 -11.19
CA ASP A 46 1.29 -12.03 -10.81
C ASP A 46 1.25 -12.27 -9.29
N VAL A 47 1.92 -11.43 -8.50
CA VAL A 47 2.01 -11.61 -7.04
C VAL A 47 0.98 -10.74 -6.34
N GLU A 48 0.03 -11.35 -5.64
CA GLU A 48 -0.90 -10.68 -4.73
C GLU A 48 -0.56 -11.00 -3.27
N VAL A 49 -0.60 -9.99 -2.40
CA VAL A 49 -0.40 -10.13 -0.95
C VAL A 49 -1.40 -9.30 -0.16
N SER A 50 -1.68 -9.74 1.06
CA SER A 50 -2.51 -9.01 2.01
C SER A 50 -1.76 -7.85 2.67
N GLY A 51 -2.46 -6.74 2.87
CA GLY A 51 -1.95 -5.52 3.48
C GLY A 51 -1.68 -5.61 4.98
N ASP A 52 -2.08 -6.68 5.67
CA ASP A 52 -1.82 -6.88 7.10
C ASP A 52 -0.37 -7.33 7.40
N SER A 53 0.28 -7.93 6.40
CA SER A 53 1.56 -8.62 6.58
C SER A 53 2.71 -7.85 5.96
N ALA A 54 3.41 -7.05 6.76
CA ALA A 54 4.56 -6.26 6.29
C ALA A 54 5.65 -7.11 5.59
N ASP A 55 5.86 -8.37 6.00
CA ASP A 55 6.82 -9.26 5.34
C ASP A 55 6.37 -9.63 3.91
N SER A 56 5.11 -10.03 3.74
CA SER A 56 4.51 -10.32 2.44
C SER A 56 4.53 -9.11 1.52
N ILE A 57 4.19 -7.94 2.05
CA ILE A 57 4.25 -6.67 1.33
C ILE A 57 5.69 -6.38 0.90
N ALA A 58 6.69 -6.55 1.77
CA ALA A 58 8.09 -6.33 1.42
C ALA A 58 8.62 -7.31 0.35
N ARG A 59 8.00 -8.49 0.21
CA ARG A 59 8.31 -9.49 -0.81
C ARG A 59 7.69 -9.21 -2.18
N LEU A 60 6.74 -8.27 -2.29
CA LEU A 60 6.28 -7.82 -3.60
C LEU A 60 7.46 -7.38 -4.46
N GLY A 61 7.36 -7.62 -5.76
CA GLY A 61 8.40 -7.32 -6.74
C GLY A 61 8.59 -5.83 -6.98
N TRP A 62 8.80 -5.02 -5.93
CA TRP A 62 9.02 -3.58 -5.96
C TRP A 62 10.22 -3.27 -6.86
N ARG A 63 9.96 -2.97 -8.12
CA ARG A 63 10.95 -2.62 -9.11
C ARG A 63 10.54 -1.28 -9.70
N ARG A 64 11.51 -0.51 -10.15
CA ARG A 64 11.21 0.69 -10.93
C ARG A 64 10.44 0.25 -12.18
N GLY A 65 9.30 0.88 -12.45
CA GLY A 65 8.38 0.48 -13.51
C GLY A 65 7.49 -0.72 -13.16
N ALA A 66 7.50 -1.22 -11.92
CA ALA A 66 6.55 -2.22 -11.49
C ALA A 66 5.13 -1.62 -11.48
N ASP A 67 4.21 -2.38 -12.06
CA ASP A 67 2.78 -2.14 -11.92
C ASP A 67 2.37 -2.55 -10.51
N LEU A 68 1.79 -1.62 -9.76
CA LEU A 68 1.24 -1.88 -8.44
C LEU A 68 -0.24 -1.56 -8.45
N ASP A 69 -1.02 -2.53 -8.00
CA ASP A 69 -2.45 -2.49 -7.91
C ASP A 69 -2.82 -2.64 -6.43
N VAL A 70 -3.54 -1.67 -5.89
CA VAL A 70 -3.95 -1.65 -4.48
C VAL A 70 -5.46 -1.62 -4.42
N SER A 71 -6.03 -2.59 -3.73
CA SER A 71 -7.48 -2.75 -3.60
C SER A 71 -7.85 -2.74 -2.13
N CYS A 72 -8.78 -1.85 -1.76
CA CYS A 72 -9.32 -1.72 -0.42
C CYS A 72 -10.82 -2.04 -0.47
N SER A 73 -11.31 -2.86 0.45
CA SER A 73 -12.73 -3.19 0.57
C SER A 73 -13.19 -3.16 2.01
N GLY A 74 -14.22 -2.37 2.30
CA GLY A 74 -14.74 -2.14 3.65
C GLY A 74 -15.06 -0.67 3.91
N PRO A 75 -15.55 -0.33 5.11
CA PRO A 75 -15.96 1.05 5.43
C PRO A 75 -14.78 2.01 5.37
N GLY A 76 -14.88 3.05 4.53
CA GLY A 76 -13.81 4.03 4.33
C GLY A 76 -12.65 3.55 3.45
N ALA A 77 -12.86 2.52 2.63
CA ALA A 77 -11.87 1.98 1.70
C ALA A 77 -11.21 3.05 0.82
N GLU A 78 -11.97 4.02 0.30
CA GLU A 78 -11.43 5.10 -0.54
C GLU A 78 -10.41 5.98 0.22
N LYS A 79 -10.71 6.31 1.48
CA LYS A 79 -9.82 7.12 2.32
C LYS A 79 -8.53 6.38 2.63
N ILE A 80 -8.63 5.09 2.97
CA ILE A 80 -7.48 4.23 3.24
C ILE A 80 -6.62 4.04 2.00
N LEU A 81 -7.24 3.82 0.84
CA LEU A 81 -6.56 3.72 -0.44
C LEU A 81 -5.76 5.00 -0.74
N ARG A 82 -6.36 6.18 -0.57
CA ARG A 82 -5.64 7.46 -0.73
C ARG A 82 -4.45 7.59 0.21
N ASP A 83 -4.56 7.14 1.45
CA ASP A 83 -3.46 7.18 2.43
C ASP A 83 -2.31 6.25 2.00
N ILE A 84 -2.64 5.02 1.61
CA ILE A 84 -1.68 4.03 1.12
C ILE A 84 -0.97 4.52 -0.16
N VAL A 85 -1.73 5.02 -1.14
CA VAL A 85 -1.17 5.58 -2.38
C VAL A 85 -0.26 6.77 -2.08
N SER A 86 -0.64 7.65 -1.14
CA SER A 86 0.21 8.77 -0.70
C SER A 86 1.53 8.30 -0.11
N ILE A 87 1.54 7.20 0.66
CA ILE A 87 2.76 6.60 1.22
C ILE A 87 3.64 5.98 0.14
N LEU A 88 3.02 5.40 -0.89
CA LEU A 88 3.69 4.73 -2.00
C LEU A 88 4.26 5.72 -3.04
N ASP A 89 3.59 6.86 -3.24
CA ASP A 89 4.03 7.93 -4.14
C ASP A 89 5.07 8.86 -3.49
N ARG A 90 5.02 9.02 -2.15
CA ARG A 90 5.95 9.91 -1.46
C ARG A 90 7.39 9.45 -1.73
N PRO A 91 8.25 10.32 -2.32
CA PRO A 91 9.67 10.01 -2.44
C PRO A 91 10.22 9.74 -1.04
N PRO A 92 11.33 8.98 -0.90
CA PRO A 92 12.04 8.99 0.37
C PRO A 92 12.30 10.46 0.68
N LEU A 93 11.61 10.99 1.69
CA LEU A 93 12.04 12.22 2.30
C LEU A 93 13.45 11.86 2.71
N ASN A 94 14.42 12.55 2.12
CA ASN A 94 15.78 12.53 2.57
C ASN A 94 15.68 12.92 4.05
N ASP A 95 15.61 11.92 4.94
CA ASP A 95 15.71 12.11 6.37
C ASP A 95 17.10 12.70 6.50
N GLY A 96 17.15 14.00 6.79
CA GLY A 96 18.32 14.83 6.61
C GLY A 96 19.57 14.11 7.07
N ALA A 97 20.38 13.69 6.12
CA ALA A 97 21.82 13.61 6.30
C ALA A 97 22.32 15.06 6.35
N ASP A 98 21.95 15.77 7.42
CA ASP A 98 22.42 17.10 7.75
C ASP A 98 22.96 17.02 9.18
N GLY A 99 24.30 16.99 9.31
CA GLY A 99 25.02 17.40 10.52
C GLY A 99 25.51 16.31 11.44
#